data_AF-T2JJY0-F1
#
_entry.id   AF-T2JJY0-F1
#
_cell.length_a   1.000
_cell.length_b   1.000
_cell.length_c   1.000
_cell.angle_alpha   90.00
_cell.angle_beta   90.00
_cell.angle_gamma   90.00
#
_symmetry.space_group_name_H-M   'P 1'
#
loop_
_entity.id
_entity.type
_entity.pdbx_description
1 polymer ?
#
loop_
_entity_poly.entity_id
_entity_poly.type
_entity_poly.pdbx_seq_one_letter_code
_entity_poly.pdbx_strand_id
1 'polypeptide(L)'
;MKNIEVNLTNSHKDSINEFLILRISNNLLTQVIFNPNQPSNRLDMMNLKSCLGSTQFVAFLLKLTFLSPKLKYSLRQKLAHLFEYYELTSIDKSRWLIQMLENCLLGFAIAQEKATIV
;
A
#
# COMPACT_ATOMS: atom_id res chain seq x y z
N MET A 1 33.67 17.50 8.79
CA MET A 1 32.98 16.19 8.76
C MET A 1 32.64 15.74 10.19
N LYS A 2 31.78 16.47 10.92
CA LYS A 2 31.53 16.19 12.35
C LYS A 2 30.08 16.42 12.82
N ASN A 3 29.11 16.40 11.89
CA ASN A 3 27.70 16.69 12.19
C ASN A 3 26.71 15.58 11.79
N ILE A 4 27.17 14.40 11.39
CA ILE A 4 26.27 13.31 10.95
C ILE A 4 26.10 12.22 12.02
N GLU A 5 27.11 11.98 12.86
CA GLU A 5 27.08 10.88 13.84
C GLU A 5 26.18 11.14 15.06
N VAL A 6 25.92 12.41 15.42
CA VAL A 6 25.16 12.74 16.65
C VAL A 6 23.65 12.55 16.50
N ASN A 7 23.13 12.42 15.27
CA ASN A 7 21.69 12.28 15.03
C ASN A 7 21.20 10.82 14.92
N LEU A 8 22.11 9.84 14.83
CA LEU A 8 21.75 8.42 14.73
C LEU A 8 21.58 7.76 16.09
N THR A 9 22.18 8.30 17.15
CA THR A 9 22.24 7.68 18.49
C THR A 9 21.07 8.04 19.41
N ASN A 10 20.25 9.05 19.08
CA ASN A 10 19.09 9.45 19.90
C ASN A 10 17.74 8.88 19.45
N SER A 11 17.68 8.18 18.32
CA SER A 11 16.43 7.67 17.74
C SER A 11 15.83 6.46 18.48
N HIS A 12 16.58 5.83 19.38
CA HIS A 12 16.16 4.59 20.05
C HIS A 12 15.26 4.78 21.28
N LYS A 13 14.90 6.01 21.65
CA LYS A 13 14.16 6.29 22.89
C LYS A 13 12.77 6.93 22.70
N ASP A 14 12.46 7.41 21.51
CA ASP A 14 11.14 7.94 21.21
C ASP A 14 10.21 6.79 20.80
N SER A 15 9.11 6.65 21.55
CA SER A 15 8.02 5.74 21.20
C SER A 15 7.64 5.97 19.74
N ILE A 16 7.44 4.88 18.98
CA ILE A 16 7.04 4.93 17.56
C ILE A 16 5.93 5.98 17.38
N ASN A 17 6.28 7.12 16.77
CA ASN A 17 5.39 8.26 16.60
C ASN A 17 4.43 8.01 15.41
N GLU A 18 3.16 8.36 15.56
CA GLU A 18 2.13 8.26 14.50
C GLU A 18 2.59 8.91 13.18
N PHE A 19 3.34 10.02 13.26
CA PHE A 19 3.92 10.67 12.09
C PHE A 19 4.93 9.78 11.35
N LEU A 20 5.79 9.07 12.08
CA LEU A 20 6.76 8.14 11.51
C LEU A 20 6.05 6.93 10.89
N ILE A 21 5.04 6.38 11.57
CA ILE A 21 4.21 5.29 11.03
C ILE A 21 3.57 5.72 9.72
N LEU A 22 2.94 6.89 9.69
CA LEU A 22 2.28 7.40 8.49
C LEU A 22 3.27 7.60 7.34
N ARG A 23 4.42 8.23 7.61
CA ARG A 23 5.45 8.47 6.60
C ARG A 23 6.01 7.18 6.02
N ILE A 24 6.39 6.23 6.88
CA ILE A 24 6.96 4.93 6.45
C ILE A 24 5.92 4.14 5.67
N SER A 25 4.70 4.04 6.20
CA SER A 25 3.63 3.27 5.55
C SER A 25 3.23 3.87 4.21
N ASN A 26 3.17 5.19 4.08
CA ASN A 26 2.87 5.86 2.81
C ASN A 26 4.01 5.67 1.78
N ASN A 27 5.26 5.67 2.25
CA ASN A 27 6.41 5.37 1.39
C ASN A 27 6.38 3.92 0.89
N LEU A 28 6.11 2.96 1.78
CA LEU A 28 5.93 1.55 1.41
C LEU A 28 4.79 1.39 0.40
N LEU A 29 3.65 2.04 0.63
CA LEU A 29 2.52 2.04 -0.29
C LEU A 29 2.90 2.55 -1.70
N THR A 30 3.79 3.54 -1.76
CA THR A 30 4.30 4.12 -3.01
C THR A 30 5.26 3.19 -3.73
N GLN A 31 6.02 2.35 -3.02
CA GLN A 31 6.87 1.35 -3.66
C GLN A 31 6.08 0.12 -4.13
N VAL A 32 5.01 -0.23 -3.39
CA VAL A 32 4.23 -1.44 -3.63
C VAL A 32 3.19 -1.25 -4.74
N ILE A 33 2.58 -0.06 -4.83
CA ILE A 33 1.59 0.25 -5.87
C ILE A 33 2.26 1.05 -6.96
N PHE A 34 2.31 0.46 -8.16
CA PHE A 34 2.81 1.11 -9.36
C PHE A 34 2.11 2.45 -9.60
N ASN A 35 2.92 3.45 -9.92
CA ASN A 35 2.43 4.74 -10.39
C ASN A 35 2.84 4.88 -11.87
N PRO A 36 1.87 5.00 -12.80
CA PRO A 36 2.15 5.21 -14.23
C PRO A 36 3.09 6.38 -14.50
N ASN A 37 3.01 7.43 -13.68
CA ASN A 37 3.80 8.64 -13.80
C ASN A 37 5.21 8.50 -13.22
N GLN A 38 5.51 7.40 -12.53
CA GLN A 38 6.81 7.12 -11.90
C GLN A 38 7.19 5.65 -12.13
N PRO A 39 7.68 5.29 -13.33
CA PRO A 39 7.83 3.89 -13.74
C PRO A 39 8.90 3.09 -12.98
N SER A 40 9.63 3.72 -12.07
CA SER A 40 10.72 3.10 -11.30
C SER A 40 10.26 1.93 -10.43
N ASN A 41 9.01 1.92 -9.96
CA ASN A 41 8.46 0.87 -9.09
C ASN A 41 7.70 -0.23 -9.85
N ARG A 42 7.68 -0.19 -11.19
CA ARG A 42 6.90 -1.14 -12.01
C ARG A 42 7.38 -2.57 -11.82
N LEU A 43 8.70 -2.77 -11.82
CA LEU A 43 9.31 -4.09 -11.68
C LEU A 43 9.07 -4.65 -10.28
N ASP A 44 9.19 -3.81 -9.25
CA ASP A 44 8.96 -4.20 -7.86
C ASP A 44 7.50 -4.62 -7.62
N MET A 45 6.52 -3.87 -8.14
CA MET A 45 5.12 -4.28 -8.07
C MET A 45 4.88 -5.60 -8.82
N MET A 46 5.44 -5.76 -10.01
CA MET A 46 5.28 -7.00 -10.80
C MET A 46 5.89 -8.21 -10.08
N ASN A 47 7.06 -8.03 -9.46
CA ASN A 47 7.73 -9.07 -8.66
C ASN A 47 6.92 -9.41 -7.41
N LEU A 48 6.45 -8.40 -6.66
CA LEU A 48 5.65 -8.60 -5.46
C LEU A 48 4.33 -9.31 -5.77
N LYS A 49 3.68 -8.93 -6.88
CA LYS A 49 2.50 -9.61 -7.42
C LYS A 49 2.80 -11.08 -7.74
N SER A 50 3.91 -11.34 -8.44
CA SER A 50 4.32 -12.69 -8.83
C SER A 50 4.63 -13.58 -7.63
N CYS A 51 5.17 -13.01 -6.55
CA CYS A 51 5.57 -13.75 -5.36
C CYS A 51 4.41 -14.00 -4.38
N LEU A 52 3.49 -13.03 -4.21
CA LEU A 52 2.45 -13.08 -3.17
C LEU A 52 1.08 -13.56 -3.70
N GLY A 53 0.81 -13.39 -4.99
CA GLY A 53 -0.55 -13.52 -5.53
C GLY A 53 -1.48 -12.40 -5.03
N SER A 54 -2.69 -12.35 -5.60
CA SER A 54 -3.65 -11.26 -5.35
C SER A 54 -4.11 -11.19 -3.88
N THR A 55 -4.38 -12.33 -3.24
CA THR A 55 -4.93 -12.38 -1.88
C THR A 55 -3.95 -11.88 -0.83
N GLN A 56 -2.69 -12.34 -0.86
CA GLN A 56 -1.68 -11.91 0.12
C GLN A 56 -1.26 -10.46 -0.12
N PHE A 57 -1.23 -10.00 -1.38
CA PHE A 57 -1.00 -8.60 -1.73
C PHE A 57 -2.07 -7.69 -1.11
N VAL A 58 -3.36 -8.07 -1.24
CA VAL A 58 -4.45 -7.32 -0.60
C VAL A 58 -4.36 -7.39 0.93
N ALA A 59 -4.07 -8.55 1.52
CA ALA A 59 -3.91 -8.67 2.96
C ALA A 59 -2.80 -7.74 3.49
N PHE A 60 -1.70 -7.58 2.74
CA PHE A 60 -0.64 -6.63 3.03
C PHE A 60 -1.13 -5.18 2.98
N LEU A 61 -1.86 -4.79 1.92
CA LEU A 61 -2.45 -3.45 1.81
C LEU A 61 -3.43 -3.15 2.95
N LEU A 62 -4.26 -4.12 3.34
CA LEU A 62 -5.19 -3.99 4.45
C LEU A 62 -4.46 -3.79 5.78
N LYS A 63 -3.40 -4.57 6.04
CA LYS A 63 -2.54 -4.38 7.23
C LYS A 63 -1.94 -2.97 7.27
N LEU A 64 -1.48 -2.45 6.13
CA LEU A 64 -1.01 -1.06 6.04
C LEU A 64 -2.12 -0.05 6.38
N THR A 65 -3.33 -0.24 5.88
CA THR A 65 -4.44 0.67 6.23
C THR A 65 -4.89 0.61 7.68
N PHE A 66 -4.60 -0.47 8.40
CA PHE A 66 -4.89 -0.61 9.82
C PHE A 66 -3.91 0.18 10.69
N LEU A 67 -2.65 0.33 10.25
CA LEU A 67 -1.63 1.11 10.95
C LEU A 67 -1.97 2.60 11.04
N SER A 68 -2.67 3.15 10.05
CA SER A 68 -3.19 4.53 10.12
C SER A 68 -4.41 4.71 9.22
N PRO A 69 -5.54 5.21 9.75
CA PRO A 69 -6.73 5.52 8.96
C PRO A 69 -6.46 6.49 7.81
N LYS A 70 -5.46 7.37 7.96
CA LYS A 70 -5.02 8.35 6.94
C LYS A 70 -4.48 7.64 5.68
N LEU A 71 -4.01 6.40 5.80
CA LEU A 71 -3.54 5.59 4.65
C LEU A 71 -4.69 5.08 3.78
N LYS A 72 -5.92 4.97 4.30
CA LYS A 72 -7.08 4.56 3.48
C LYS A 72 -7.32 5.53 2.32
N TYR A 73 -7.16 6.83 2.56
CA TYR A 73 -7.30 7.85 1.53
C TYR A 73 -6.18 7.74 0.48
N SER A 74 -4.92 7.65 0.92
CA SER A 74 -3.77 7.46 0.04
C SER A 74 -3.89 6.20 -0.83
N LEU A 75 -4.33 5.08 -0.22
CA LEU A 75 -4.58 3.83 -0.94
C LEU A 75 -5.64 4.00 -2.02
N ARG A 76 -6.78 4.61 -1.69
CA ARG A 76 -7.84 4.86 -2.68
C ARG A 76 -7.35 5.68 -3.87
N GLN A 77 -6.59 6.75 -3.62
CA GLN A 77 -6.04 7.56 -4.71
C GLN A 77 -5.10 6.75 -5.62
N LYS A 78 -4.24 5.91 -5.04
CA LYS A 78 -3.30 5.10 -5.82
C LYS A 78 -4.02 3.99 -6.60
N LEU A 79 -5.04 3.37 -6.01
CA LEU A 79 -5.88 2.38 -6.71
C LEU A 79 -6.64 3.02 -7.89
N ALA A 80 -7.11 4.25 -7.74
CA ALA A 80 -7.75 4.99 -8.84
C ALA A 80 -6.79 5.23 -10.02
N HIS A 81 -5.57 5.73 -9.75
CA HIS A 81 -4.56 5.90 -10.80
C HIS A 81 -4.17 4.58 -11.47
N LEU A 82 -4.09 3.50 -10.70
CA LEU A 82 -3.82 2.17 -11.24
C LEU A 82 -4.97 1.70 -12.13
N PHE A 83 -6.22 1.95 -11.73
CA PHE A 83 -7.40 1.65 -12.54
C PHE A 83 -7.40 2.41 -13.87
N GLU A 84 -7.21 3.74 -13.82
CA GLU A 84 -7.14 4.60 -15.02
C GLU A 84 -6.10 4.08 -16.02
N TYR A 85 -4.93 3.62 -15.55
CA TYR A 85 -3.90 3.04 -16.41
C TYR A 85 -4.32 1.75 -17.12
N TYR A 86 -5.14 0.92 -16.47
CA TYR A 86 -5.61 -0.35 -17.03
C TYR A 86 -6.97 -0.23 -17.74
N GLU A 87 -7.63 0.92 -17.70
CA GLU A 87 -8.98 1.15 -18.22
C GLU A 87 -9.10 0.78 -19.72
N LEU A 88 -8.11 1.17 -20.52
CA LEU A 88 -8.06 0.89 -21.96
C LEU A 88 -7.34 -0.43 -22.30
N THR A 89 -6.97 -1.21 -21.29
CA THR A 89 -6.23 -2.46 -21.48
C THR A 89 -7.20 -3.65 -21.55
N SER A 90 -6.89 -4.66 -22.36
CA SER A 90 -7.73 -5.86 -22.47
C SER A 90 -7.96 -6.56 -21.13
N ILE A 91 -9.14 -7.16 -20.97
CA ILE A 91 -9.54 -7.88 -19.75
C ILE A 91 -8.49 -8.93 -19.34
N ASP A 92 -7.91 -9.66 -20.30
CA ASP A 92 -6.86 -10.64 -20.01
C ASP A 92 -5.63 -10.05 -19.30
N LYS A 93 -5.21 -8.85 -19.73
CA LYS A 93 -4.08 -8.13 -19.14
C LYS A 93 -4.47 -7.45 -17.83
N SER A 94 -5.73 -7.12 -17.65
CA SER A 94 -6.30 -6.48 -16.45
C SER A 94 -6.84 -7.47 -15.41
N ARG A 95 -6.90 -8.78 -15.72
CA ARG A 95 -7.47 -9.83 -14.84
C ARG A 95 -6.92 -9.80 -13.42
N TRP A 96 -5.62 -9.54 -13.27
CA TRP A 96 -4.99 -9.45 -11.96
C TRP A 96 -5.48 -8.24 -11.14
N LEU A 97 -5.73 -7.12 -11.81
CA LEU A 97 -6.21 -5.89 -11.17
C LEU A 97 -7.65 -6.10 -10.71
N ILE A 98 -8.47 -6.71 -11.56
CA ILE A 98 -9.85 -7.09 -11.24
C ILE A 98 -9.86 -7.98 -9.99
N GLN A 99 -9.08 -9.07 -9.98
CA GLN A 99 -8.99 -9.97 -8.83
C GLN A 99 -8.50 -9.27 -7.56
N MET A 100 -7.54 -8.34 -7.69
CA MET A 100 -7.03 -7.57 -6.57
C MET A 100 -8.09 -6.60 -6.02
N LEU A 101 -8.84 -5.93 -6.88
CA LEU A 101 -9.93 -5.03 -6.48
C LEU A 101 -11.09 -5.80 -5.81
N GLU A 102 -11.48 -6.95 -6.36
CA GLU A 102 -12.47 -7.85 -5.73
C GLU A 102 -12.02 -8.28 -4.33
N ASN A 103 -10.77 -8.71 -4.19
CA ASN A 103 -10.20 -9.08 -2.90
C ASN A 103 -10.17 -7.87 -1.94
N CYS A 104 -9.88 -6.66 -2.43
CA CYS A 104 -9.94 -5.46 -1.61
C CYS A 104 -11.37 -5.19 -1.12
N LEU A 105 -12.37 -5.27 -2.00
CA LEU A 105 -13.78 -5.08 -1.65
C LEU A 105 -14.22 -6.06 -0.57
N LEU A 106 -13.92 -7.35 -0.74
CA LEU A 106 -14.21 -8.39 0.26
C LEU A 106 -13.51 -8.09 1.60
N GLY A 107 -12.22 -7.79 1.56
CA GLY A 107 -11.44 -7.52 2.77
C GLY A 107 -11.91 -6.27 3.53
N PHE A 108 -12.28 -5.20 2.81
CA PHE A 108 -12.83 -3.99 3.43
C PHE A 108 -14.23 -4.21 3.99
N ALA A 109 -15.09 -4.99 3.31
CA ALA A 109 -16.42 -5.34 3.82
C ALA A 109 -16.33 -6.11 5.14
N ILE A 110 -15.50 -7.16 5.18
CA ILE A 110 -15.27 -7.96 6.39
C ILE A 110 -14.68 -7.10 7.52
N ALA A 111 -13.75 -6.19 7.20
CA ALA A 111 -13.13 -5.31 8.20
C ALA A 111 -14.13 -4.28 8.78
N GLN A 112 -15.13 -3.82 8.02
CA GLN A 112 -16.18 -2.93 8.51
C GLN A 112 -17.18 -3.65 9.42
N GLU A 113 -17.54 -4.88 9.08
CA GLU A 113 -18.44 -5.71 9.90
C GLU A 113 -17.85 -5.93 11.31
N LYS A 114 -16.55 -6.19 11.40
CA LYS A 114 -15.84 -6.30 12.68
C LYS A 114 -15.80 -5.02 13.52
N ALA A 115 -15.91 -3.83 12.89
CA ALA A 115 -15.91 -2.54 13.59
C ALA A 115 -17.30 -2.13 14.10
N THR A 116 -18.36 -2.87 13.73
CA THR A 116 -19.76 -2.58 14.14
C THR A 116 -20.22 -3.48 15.30
N ILE A 117 -19.44 -4.52 15.62
CA ILE A 117 -19.75 -5.53 16.65
C ILE A 117 -18.95 -5.28 17.95
N VAL A 118 -18.18 -4.19 18.04
CA VAL A 118 -17.46 -3.74 19.24
C VAL A 118 -18.00 -2.37 19.65
#